data_AF-A0A1E3WHE1-F1
#
_entry.id   AF-A0A1E3WHE1-F1
#
_cell.length_a   1.000
_cell.length_b   1.000
_cell.length_c   1.000
_cell.angle_alpha   90.00
_cell.angle_beta   90.00
_cell.angle_gamma   90.00
#
_symmetry.space_group_name_H-M   'P 1'
#
loop_
_entity.id
_entity.type
_entity.pdbx_description
1 polymer ?
#
loop_
_entity_poly.entity_id
_entity_poly.type
_entity_poly.pdbx_seq_one_letter_code
_entity_poly.pdbx_strand_id
1 'polypeptide(L)' 'MSLSLAIFKHLHQQPMPLVTLLDTLDLPQHNASVHHAEFVVAQMQIKHLLAENEQGELACTDLAYTQEYSVI' A
#
# COMPACT_ATOMS: atom_id res chain seq x y z
N MET A 1 -1.79 5.16 13.45
CA MET A 1 -1.69 4.04 12.48
C MET A 1 -0.62 4.41 11.45
N SER A 2 0.26 3.50 11.02
CA SER A 2 1.29 3.85 10.02
C SER A 2 0.69 4.01 8.63
N LEU A 3 1.34 4.79 7.76
CA LEU A 3 0.91 5.01 6.38
C LEU A 3 0.87 3.69 5.58
N SER A 4 1.85 2.81 5.80
CA SER A 4 1.90 1.48 5.16
C SER A 4 0.69 0.60 5.53
N LEU A 5 0.24 0.65 6.80
CA LEU A 5 -0.95 -0.06 7.25
C LEU A 5 -2.24 0.54 6.68
N ALA A 6 -2.30 1.86 6.52
CA ALA A 6 -3.43 2.53 5.86
C ALA A 6 -3.53 2.10 4.39
N ILE A 7 -2.43 2.14 3.65
CA ILE A 7 -2.32 1.65 2.27
C ILE A 7 -2.80 0.19 2.17
N PHE A 8 -2.27 -0.68 3.04
CA PHE A 8 -2.68 -2.08 3.07
C PHE A 8 -4.18 -2.26 3.32
N LYS A 9 -4.74 -1.52 4.27
CA LYS A 9 -6.17 -1.63 4.59
C LYS A 9 -7.05 -1.32 3.38
N HIS A 10 -6.71 -0.29 2.60
CA HIS A 10 -7.46 0.06 1.40
C HIS A 10 -7.32 -1.02 0.32
N LEU A 11 -6.09 -1.46 0.04
CA LEU A 11 -5.82 -2.43 -1.02
C LEU A 11 -6.28 -3.87 -0.68
N HIS A 12 -6.36 -4.20 0.61
CA HIS A 12 -6.94 -5.46 1.08
C HIS A 12 -8.45 -5.50 0.83
N GLN A 13 -9.14 -4.37 0.97
CA GLN A 13 -10.58 -4.32 0.71
C GLN A 13 -10.88 -4.45 -0.79
N GLN A 14 -10.09 -3.76 -1.61
CA GLN A 14 -10.28 -3.74 -3.06
C GLN A 14 -8.98 -3.31 -3.76
N PRO A 15 -8.58 -3.99 -4.85
CA PRO A 15 -7.58 -3.49 -5.78
C PRO A 15 -7.99 -2.15 -6.39
N MET A 16 -7.06 -1.19 -6.48
CA MET A 16 -7.34 0.11 -7.08
C MET A 16 -6.10 0.76 -7.69
N PRO A 17 -6.26 1.68 -8.66
CA PRO A 17 -5.14 2.44 -9.22
C PRO A 17 -4.40 3.25 -8.15
N LEU A 18 -3.09 3.46 -8.34
CA LEU A 18 -2.26 4.26 -7.42
C LEU A 18 -2.82 5.67 -7.18
N VAL A 19 -3.29 6.34 -8.24
CA VAL A 19 -3.87 7.68 -8.12
C VAL A 19 -5.09 7.68 -7.19
N THR A 20 -6.00 6.72 -7.39
CA THR A 20 -7.19 6.57 -6.55
C THR A 20 -6.83 6.24 -5.11
N LEU A 21 -5.83 5.37 -4.89
CA LEU A 21 -5.32 5.08 -3.55
C LEU A 21 -4.82 6.37 -2.87
N LEU A 22 -3.98 7.16 -3.55
CA LEU A 22 -3.41 8.39 -3.00
C LEU A 22 -4.49 9.43 -2.66
N ASP A 23 -5.56 9.52 -3.45
CA ASP A 23 -6.69 10.41 -3.20
C ASP A 23 -7.55 9.94 -2.00
N THR A 24 -7.62 8.62 -1.76
CA THR A 24 -8.37 8.06 -0.61
C THR A 24 -7.58 8.09 0.70
N LEU A 25 -6.25 8.20 0.63
CA LEU A 25 -5.40 8.28 1.82
C LEU A 25 -5.52 9.65 2.48
N ASP A 26 -5.82 9.65 3.78
CA ASP A 26 -5.73 10.86 4.59
C ASP A 26 -4.26 11.16 4.95
N LEU A 27 -3.51 11.68 3.97
CA LEU A 27 -2.08 11.98 4.10
C LEU A 27 -1.74 12.95 5.26
N PRO A 28 -2.53 14.01 5.54
CA PRO A 28 -2.33 14.87 6.70
C PRO A 28 -2.29 14.11 8.03
N GLN A 29 -3.10 13.06 8.23
CA GLN A 29 -3.06 12.25 9.45
C GLN A 29 -1.74 11.49 9.63
N HIS A 30 -0.99 11.31 8.55
CA HIS A 30 0.29 10.62 8.54
C HIS A 30 1.50 11.58 8.46
N ASN A 31 1.28 12.90 8.50
CA ASN A 31 2.31 13.92 8.24
C ASN A 31 3.11 13.62 6.95
N ALA A 32 2.43 13.09 5.93
CA ALA A 32 3.03 12.62 4.69
C ALA A 32 2.62 13.52 3.52
N SER A 33 3.50 13.62 2.53
CA SER A 33 3.16 14.16 1.22
C SER A 33 2.76 13.04 0.26
N VAL A 34 2.17 13.41 -0.88
CA VAL A 34 1.85 12.46 -1.97
C VAL A 34 3.10 11.68 -2.39
N HIS A 35 4.22 12.37 -2.59
CA HIS A 35 5.50 11.73 -2.92
C HIS A 35 6.01 10.77 -1.85
N HIS A 36 5.74 11.05 -0.58
CA HIS A 36 6.08 10.12 0.48
C HIS A 36 5.22 8.85 0.41
N ALA A 37 3.92 8.97 0.11
CA ALA A 37 3.05 7.83 -0.08
C ALA A 37 3.42 7.02 -1.33
N GLU A 38 3.73 7.67 -2.46
CA GLU A 38 4.28 7.02 -3.66
C GLU A 38 5.55 6.23 -3.34
N PHE A 39 6.47 6.84 -2.60
CA PHE A 39 7.69 6.15 -2.15
C PHE A 39 7.38 4.93 -1.30
N VAL A 40 6.44 5.03 -0.35
CA VAL A 40 6.03 3.90 0.49
C VAL A 40 5.41 2.78 -0.35
N VAL A 41 4.52 3.09 -1.30
CA VAL A 41 3.94 2.10 -2.22
C VAL A 41 5.05 1.41 -3.02
N ALA A 42 5.99 2.16 -3.60
CA ALA A 42 7.10 1.60 -4.35
C ALA A 42 7.96 0.66 -3.48
N GLN A 43 8.24 1.04 -2.22
CA GLN A 43 8.95 0.17 -1.28
C GLN A 43 8.17 -1.13 -0.98
N MET A 44 6.85 -1.04 -0.87
CA MET A 44 6.00 -2.21 -0.65
C MET A 44 5.96 -3.12 -1.89
N GLN A 45 5.98 -2.58 -3.10
CA GLN A 45 6.09 -3.34 -4.34
C GLN A 45 7.46 -4.04 -4.46
N ILE A 46 8.56 -3.36 -4.14
CA ILE A 46 9.91 -3.94 -4.10
C ILE A 46 9.97 -5.12 -3.12
N LYS A 47 9.26 -5.02 -1.99
CA LYS A 47 9.13 -6.10 -1.01
C LYS A 47 8.13 -7.19 -1.41
N HIS A 48 7.58 -7.13 -2.62
CA HIS A 48 6.57 -8.03 -3.15
C HIS A 48 5.31 -8.11 -2.30
N LEU A 49 5.00 -7.06 -1.52
CA LEU A 49 3.79 -6.98 -0.70
C LEU A 49 2.59 -6.48 -1.52
N LEU A 50 2.86 -5.63 -2.51
CA LEU A 50 1.89 -5.13 -3.47
C LEU A 50 2.35 -5.50 -4.88
N ALA A 51 1.41 -5.76 -5.77
CA ALA A 51 1.67 -5.94 -7.20
C ALA A 51 0.62 -5.17 -8.01
N GLU A 52 0.99 -4.82 -9.23
CA GLU A 52 0.06 -4.23 -10.19
C GLU A 52 -0.55 -5.37 -11.03
N ASN A 53 -1.88 -5.38 -11.16
CA ASN A 53 -2.58 -6.36 -11.99
C ASN A 53 -2.57 -5.95 -13.47
N GLU A 54 -3.13 -6.79 -14.35
CA GLU A 54 -3.20 -6.52 -15.79
C GLU A 54 -4.04 -5.28 -16.14
N GLN A 55 -4.85 -4.80 -15.19
CA GLN A 55 -5.72 -3.64 -15.29
C GLN A 55 -5.05 -2.34 -14.80
N GLY A 56 -3.81 -2.40 -14.32
CA GLY A 56 -3.08 -1.23 -13.80
C GLY A 56 -3.49 -0.85 -12.36
N GLU A 57 -4.08 -1.77 -11.62
CA GLU A 57 -4.52 -1.58 -10.24
C GLU A 57 -3.54 -2.25 -9.28
N LEU A 58 -3.27 -1.58 -8.16
CA LEU A 58 -2.48 -2.13 -7.07
C LEU A 58 -3.34 -3.11 -6.27
N ALA A 59 -2.81 -4.29 -6.00
CA ALA A 59 -3.40 -5.31 -5.16
C ALA A 59 -2.38 -5.85 -4.16
N CYS A 60 -2.85 -6.33 -3.01
CA CYS A 60 -2.02 -7.10 -2.09
C CYS A 60 -1.69 -8.46 -2.68
N THR A 61 -0.44 -8.91 -2.52
CA THR A 61 -0.01 -10.25 -2.93
C THR A 61 -0.22 -11.25 -1.80
N ASP A 62 -0.15 -12.55 -2.10
CA ASP A 62 -0.18 -13.62 -1.08
C ASP A 62 0.99 -13.51 -0.06
N LEU A 63 2.10 -12.86 -0.46
CA LEU A 63 3.24 -12.57 0.41
C LEU A 63 2.92 -11.54 1.50
N ALA A 64 1.98 -10.63 1.26
CA ALA A 64 1.49 -9.70 2.28
C ALA A 64 0.78 -10.42 3.44
N TYR A 65 0.25 -11.62 3.19
CA TYR A 65 -0.51 -12.41 4.16
C TYR A 65 0.29 -13.53 4.80
N THR A 66 1.39 -13.95 4.17
CA THR A 66 2.25 -15.06 4.62
C THR A 66 3.50 -14.61 5.36
N GLN A 67 3.85 -13.32 5.37
CA GLN A 67 4.89 -12.81 6.27
C GLN A 67 4.38 -12.80 7.71
N GLU A 68 4.72 -13.86 8.43
CA GLU A 68 4.88 -13.87 9.87
C GLU A 68 5.68 -12.62 10.28
N TYR A 69 4.98 -11.56 10.66
CA TYR A 69 5.55 -10.49 11.46
C TYR A 69 5.81 -11.06 12.86
N SER A 70 6.81 -11.92 12.96
CA SER A 70 7.50 -12.18 14.22
C SER A 70 8.18 -10.87 14.59
N VAL A 71 7.46 -10.05 15.36
CA VAL A 71 8.01 -8.90 16.06
C VAL A 71 9.09 -9.47 16.98
N ILE A 72 10.35 -9.23 16.63
CA ILE A 72 11.51 -9.41 17.53
C ILE A 72 11.65 -8.14 18.36
#